data_AF-A0A084G7Y6-F1
#
_entry.id   AF-A0A084G7Y6-F1
#
_cell.length_a   1.000
_cell.length_b   1.000
_cell.length_c   1.000
_cell.angle_alpha   90.00
_cell.angle_beta   90.00
_cell.angle_gamma   90.00
#
_symmetry.space_group_name_H-M   'P 1'
#
loop_
_entity.id
_entity.type
_entity.pdbx_description
1 polymer ?
#
loop_
_entity_poly.entity_id
_entity_poly.type
_entity_poly.pdbx_seq_one_letter_code
_entity_poly.pdbx_strand_id
1 'polypeptide(L)'
;MTGHLYQRLQPELQICVLELLSQGDLANVCLVSREFYNLANKILYKTIDLACHYPEPTWKKTGGIETSGPAPPWKGPGDQGFKRLSHYLSSATGVVEAVGDCFPADLYERQFFLIRTLVKLNPALGHHVRQLRWTAGVPMSDETQERWCEPLDELDTDTKMTKQEIEQCRPWLDFPWCNDLLWMAFSAMTNVELVDIAFACEESRERAIPPRLFSTVKSLRIGGIASRRLIKSLLESTGQDTLRSLHLANLNEFAELKGVDSDTPFDVMRKLNRTTPQDGIPGPMRTHLWPFLGKWKGLEVLTVDTVAESVTITEDMMRGRFSPGWYDSKEDERYREIADFVAAMAPGLRYFRFQQSVTNVQWLDGWYRPHTQRCGARHPFSGQLGRRAMDERFCRYILPTILKSAWDRLQRMEILGVAGFSTVSSSRQVINHALDEVTTASIAAAIRPDVSLAIEPYATRPFWLPRSEVSTTGLDFFGDGEDNEDDEDDEDDEQEEPGEESSTFDLMEWLCRKSLSRTAE
;
A
#
# COMPACT_ATOMS: atom_id res chain seq x y z
N MET A 1 48.89 -3.49 3.78
CA MET A 1 49.12 -4.90 4.18
C MET A 1 47.87 -5.61 4.73
N THR A 2 46.73 -4.95 4.94
CA THR A 2 45.51 -5.56 5.53
C THR A 2 44.61 -6.33 4.56
N GLY A 3 44.72 -6.13 3.24
CA GLY A 3 43.88 -6.80 2.24
C GLY A 3 44.04 -8.34 2.17
N HIS A 4 45.18 -8.87 2.60
CA HIS A 4 45.46 -10.31 2.48
C HIS A 4 44.77 -11.20 3.53
N LEU A 5 44.32 -10.64 4.67
CA LEU A 5 43.67 -11.44 5.71
C LEU A 5 42.21 -11.76 5.34
N TYR A 6 41.47 -10.78 4.83
CA TYR A 6 40.07 -10.98 4.44
C TYR A 6 39.95 -11.96 3.26
N GLN A 7 40.81 -11.83 2.24
CA GLN A 7 40.83 -12.73 1.08
C GLN A 7 41.18 -14.18 1.43
N ARG A 8 41.76 -14.43 2.62
CA ARG A 8 42.05 -15.79 3.12
C ARG A 8 40.88 -16.42 3.86
N LEU A 9 39.85 -15.65 4.22
CA LEU A 9 38.64 -16.20 4.81
C LEU A 9 37.86 -17.00 3.76
N GLN A 10 37.18 -18.06 4.20
CA GLN A 10 36.23 -18.78 3.36
C GLN A 10 35.10 -17.83 2.91
N PRO A 11 34.53 -17.99 1.69
CA PRO A 11 33.51 -17.09 1.17
C PRO A 11 32.31 -16.87 2.11
N GLU A 12 31.92 -17.89 2.85
CA GLU A 12 30.82 -17.82 3.83
C GLU A 12 31.18 -16.89 4.99
N LEU A 13 32.42 -16.98 5.50
CA LEU A 13 32.90 -16.10 6.57
C LEU A 13 33.08 -14.66 6.09
N GLN A 14 33.49 -14.47 4.83
CA GLN A 14 33.53 -13.15 4.20
C GLN A 14 32.13 -12.50 4.21
N ILE A 15 31.10 -13.24 3.78
CA ILE A 15 29.71 -12.78 3.82
C ILE A 15 29.28 -12.46 5.26
N CYS A 16 29.55 -13.33 6.23
CA CYS A 16 29.22 -13.07 7.63
C CYS A 16 29.85 -11.79 8.16
N VAL A 17 31.10 -11.47 7.78
CA VAL A 17 31.75 -10.22 8.19
C VAL A 17 31.06 -9.01 7.56
N LEU A 18 30.68 -9.09 6.28
CA LEU A 18 29.97 -8.01 5.60
C LEU A 18 28.55 -7.81 6.13
N GLU A 19 27.87 -8.85 6.59
CA GLU A 19 26.54 -8.76 7.21
C GLU A 19 26.55 -8.01 8.56
N LEU A 20 27.73 -7.80 9.17
CA LEU A 20 27.89 -7.01 10.39
C LEU A 20 28.07 -5.51 10.11
N LEU A 21 28.27 -5.11 8.85
CA LEU A 21 28.45 -3.72 8.47
C LEU A 21 27.11 -3.00 8.36
N SER A 22 27.10 -1.69 8.64
CA SER A 22 25.97 -0.84 8.30
C SER A 22 25.77 -0.78 6.77
N GLN A 23 24.58 -0.41 6.30
CA GLN A 23 24.35 -0.27 4.85
C GLN A 23 25.29 0.77 4.22
N GLY A 24 25.56 1.88 4.91
CA GLY A 24 26.50 2.90 4.45
C GLY A 24 27.94 2.38 4.35
N ASP A 25 28.40 1.64 5.36
CA ASP A 25 29.72 1.00 5.31
C ASP A 25 29.81 -0.05 4.21
N LEU A 26 28.75 -0.83 4.02
CA LEU A 26 28.68 -1.85 2.97
C LEU A 26 28.73 -1.22 1.56
N ALA A 27 28.06 -0.09 1.35
CA ALA A 27 28.17 0.69 0.12
C ALA A 27 29.59 1.24 -0.10
N ASN A 28 30.28 1.67 0.97
CA ASN A 28 31.69 2.05 0.89
C ASN A 28 32.60 0.85 0.59
N VAL A 29 32.29 -0.34 1.11
CA VAL A 29 33.04 -1.56 0.81
C VAL A 29 32.88 -1.98 -0.66
N CYS A 30 31.70 -1.76 -1.26
CA CYS A 30 31.49 -1.97 -2.69
C CYS A 30 32.49 -1.18 -3.55
N LEU A 31 33.03 -0.05 -3.06
CA LEU A 31 33.99 0.77 -3.78
C LEU A 31 35.43 0.27 -3.73
N VAL A 32 35.74 -0.69 -2.86
CA VAL A 32 37.12 -1.11 -2.61
C VAL A 32 37.67 -1.98 -3.74
N SER A 33 36.91 -2.97 -4.21
CA SER A 33 37.29 -3.85 -5.32
C SER A 33 36.08 -4.52 -5.97
N ARG A 34 36.27 -5.09 -7.17
CA ARG A 34 35.22 -5.83 -7.90
C ARG A 34 34.71 -7.05 -7.13
N GLU A 35 35.59 -7.75 -6.42
CA GLU A 35 35.24 -8.88 -5.56
C GLU A 35 34.36 -8.43 -4.40
N PHE A 36 34.74 -7.34 -3.72
CA PHE A 36 33.93 -6.76 -2.65
C PHE A 36 32.58 -6.28 -3.16
N TYR A 37 32.54 -5.60 -4.30
CA TYR A 37 31.30 -5.22 -4.97
C TYR A 37 30.38 -6.43 -5.22
N ASN A 38 30.92 -7.52 -5.77
CA ASN A 38 30.13 -8.72 -6.03
C ASN A 38 29.61 -9.41 -4.76
N LEU A 39 30.37 -9.36 -3.66
CA LEU A 39 29.96 -9.94 -2.38
C LEU A 39 28.96 -9.04 -1.64
N ALA A 40 29.27 -7.75 -1.53
CA ALA A 40 28.47 -6.78 -0.81
C ALA A 40 27.10 -6.57 -1.48
N ASN A 41 27.00 -6.60 -2.81
CA ASN A 41 25.71 -6.53 -3.50
C ASN A 41 24.76 -7.69 -3.16
N LYS A 42 25.27 -8.88 -2.81
CA LYS A 42 24.42 -9.99 -2.35
C LYS A 42 23.70 -9.64 -1.06
N ILE A 43 24.32 -8.79 -0.23
CA ILE A 43 23.82 -8.39 1.07
C ILE A 43 22.98 -7.10 0.92
N LEU A 44 23.45 -6.11 0.16
CA LEU A 44 22.70 -4.85 -0.09
C LEU A 44 21.33 -5.12 -0.72
N TYR A 45 21.25 -6.03 -1.69
CA TYR A 45 19.98 -6.38 -2.35
C TYR A 45 19.17 -7.45 -1.63
N LYS A 46 19.66 -8.00 -0.52
CA LYS A 46 18.94 -9.05 0.25
C LYS A 46 17.58 -8.55 0.73
N THR A 47 17.54 -7.30 1.19
CA THR A 47 16.33 -6.62 1.64
C THR A 47 16.18 -5.31 0.88
N ILE A 48 15.08 -5.17 0.15
CA ILE A 48 14.66 -3.93 -0.50
C ILE A 48 13.50 -3.39 0.33
N ASP A 49 13.69 -2.23 0.96
CA ASP A 49 12.64 -1.53 1.69
C ASP A 49 12.41 -0.14 1.07
N LEU A 50 11.37 -0.07 0.25
CA LEU A 50 10.86 1.15 -0.39
C LEU A 50 9.38 1.34 -0.02
N ALA A 51 9.03 1.01 1.23
CA ALA A 51 7.70 1.19 1.78
C ALA A 51 7.60 2.48 2.61
N CYS A 52 6.53 3.26 2.38
CA CYS A 52 6.18 4.44 3.19
C CYS A 52 4.86 4.25 3.97
N HIS A 53 4.18 3.11 3.81
CA HIS A 53 2.92 2.80 4.51
C HIS A 53 3.12 2.29 5.95
N TYR A 54 4.34 2.40 6.49
CA TYR A 54 4.65 2.19 7.90
C TYR A 54 4.77 3.55 8.59
N PRO A 55 3.74 4.03 9.29
CA PRO A 55 3.94 5.03 10.31
C PRO A 55 4.69 4.35 11.45
N GLU A 56 6.01 4.44 11.50
CA GLU A 56 6.79 3.90 12.60
C GLU A 56 6.46 4.68 13.90
N PRO A 57 5.94 4.04 14.96
CA PRO A 57 6.11 4.56 16.30
C PRO A 57 7.53 4.20 16.75
N THR A 58 8.47 5.12 16.53
CA THR A 58 9.83 5.14 17.09
C THR A 58 10.73 3.91 16.80
N TRP A 59 11.60 4.04 15.80
CA TRP A 59 12.92 3.42 15.85
C TRP A 59 13.63 3.91 17.12
N LYS A 60 13.82 3.06 18.13
CA LYS A 60 14.87 3.30 19.12
C LYS A 60 16.19 3.28 18.35
N LYS A 61 16.89 4.42 18.30
CA LYS A 61 18.30 4.51 17.87
C LYS A 61 19.08 3.32 18.43
N THR A 62 19.26 2.27 17.64
CA THR A 62 20.34 1.31 17.87
C THR A 62 21.60 2.09 17.54
N GLY A 63 22.38 2.41 18.57
CA GLY A 63 23.46 3.39 18.54
C GLY A 63 24.38 3.24 17.32
N GLY A 64 24.22 4.14 16.36
CA GLY A 64 25.21 4.44 15.34
C GLY A 64 26.05 5.62 15.82
N ILE A 65 27.36 5.43 15.85
CA ILE A 65 28.35 6.49 16.10
C ILE A 65 28.30 7.44 14.89
N GLU A 66 28.08 8.72 15.14
CA GLU A 66 28.25 9.78 14.14
C GLU A 66 29.71 9.80 13.67
N THR A 67 29.95 9.50 12.40
CA THR A 67 31.25 9.79 11.76
C THR A 67 31.03 10.78 10.62
N SER A 68 31.09 12.07 10.97
CA SER A 68 31.27 13.16 10.02
C SER A 68 32.73 13.21 9.57
N GLY A 69 33.02 12.83 8.33
CA GLY A 69 34.33 13.02 7.72
C GLY A 69 34.32 12.76 6.21
N PRO A 70 34.82 13.67 5.37
CA PRO A 70 34.86 13.46 3.92
C PRO A 70 35.88 12.35 3.57
N ALA A 71 35.44 11.36 2.79
CA ALA A 71 36.32 10.32 2.27
C ALA A 71 37.29 10.89 1.22
N PRO A 72 38.55 10.40 1.16
CA PRO A 72 39.55 10.92 0.22
C PRO A 72 39.27 10.46 -1.23
N PRO A 73 39.56 11.29 -2.25
CA PRO A 73 39.29 10.95 -3.63
C PRO A 73 40.26 9.88 -4.17
N TRP A 74 39.73 8.73 -4.57
CA TRP A 74 40.50 7.67 -5.24
C TRP A 74 40.66 7.94 -6.74
N LYS A 75 41.92 7.86 -7.22
CA LYS A 75 42.35 8.02 -8.63
C LYS A 75 42.98 6.72 -9.16
N GLY A 76 42.25 5.60 -9.12
CA GLY A 76 42.68 4.36 -9.77
C GLY A 76 42.21 4.27 -11.23
N PRO A 77 42.91 3.49 -12.08
CA PRO A 77 42.70 3.52 -13.52
C PRO A 77 41.54 2.62 -13.97
N GLY A 78 40.62 3.19 -14.74
CA GLY A 78 39.99 2.45 -15.83
C GLY A 78 38.65 1.75 -15.59
N ASP A 79 37.80 2.18 -14.64
CA ASP A 79 36.41 1.72 -14.65
C ASP A 79 35.43 2.79 -14.15
N GLN A 80 35.01 3.67 -15.05
CA GLN A 80 34.01 4.71 -14.77
C GLN A 80 32.63 4.13 -14.41
N GLY A 81 32.37 2.84 -14.67
CA GLY A 81 31.16 2.15 -14.21
C GLY A 81 31.12 1.95 -12.69
N PHE A 82 32.28 1.92 -12.02
CA PHE A 82 32.42 1.53 -10.62
C PHE A 82 32.07 2.65 -9.63
N LYS A 83 32.41 3.91 -9.95
CA LYS A 83 32.02 5.08 -9.14
C LYS A 83 30.52 5.37 -9.22
N ARG A 84 29.91 5.17 -10.40
CA ARG A 84 28.48 5.41 -10.67
C ARG A 84 27.60 4.56 -9.76
N LEU A 85 27.87 3.26 -9.66
CA LEU A 85 27.07 2.35 -8.83
C LEU A 85 27.14 2.65 -7.32
N SER A 86 28.24 3.20 -6.81
CA SER A 86 28.34 3.51 -5.37
C SER A 86 27.50 4.70 -4.94
N HIS A 87 27.40 5.74 -5.77
CA HIS A 87 26.55 6.90 -5.48
C HIS A 87 25.08 6.49 -5.49
N TYR A 88 24.69 5.63 -6.44
CA TYR A 88 23.35 5.06 -6.52
C TYR A 88 23.03 4.05 -5.42
N LEU A 89 23.99 3.24 -4.98
CA LEU A 89 23.78 2.33 -3.85
C LEU A 89 23.66 3.14 -2.55
N SER A 90 24.49 4.15 -2.32
CA SER A 90 24.36 5.04 -1.16
C SER A 90 23.06 5.86 -1.14
N SER A 91 22.48 6.20 -2.31
CA SER A 91 21.15 6.88 -2.38
C SER A 91 19.97 5.89 -2.32
N ALA A 92 20.08 4.71 -2.94
CA ALA A 92 19.06 3.65 -2.91
C ALA A 92 19.02 2.90 -1.57
N THR A 93 20.14 2.83 -0.83
CA THR A 93 20.25 2.23 0.51
C THR A 93 20.50 3.28 1.60
N GLY A 94 20.13 4.54 1.33
CA GLY A 94 20.31 5.66 2.27
C GLY A 94 19.49 5.46 3.55
N VAL A 95 20.21 5.42 4.67
CA VAL A 95 19.70 5.52 6.05
C VAL A 95 18.82 6.77 6.16
N VAL A 96 17.56 6.56 6.56
CA VAL A 96 16.57 7.61 6.79
C VAL A 96 16.87 8.25 8.15
N GLU A 97 17.49 9.42 8.14
CA GLU A 97 17.33 10.37 9.25
C GLU A 97 16.02 11.15 9.07
N ALA A 98 15.38 11.41 10.21
CA ALA A 98 14.00 11.85 10.34
C ALA A 98 13.66 13.10 9.52
N VAL A 99 12.63 13.00 8.68
CA VAL A 99 11.87 14.16 8.21
C VAL A 99 10.38 13.81 8.31
N GLY A 100 9.69 14.50 9.22
CA GLY A 100 8.23 14.46 9.30
C GLY A 100 7.59 15.13 8.10
N ASP A 101 6.44 14.62 7.70
CA ASP A 101 5.43 15.23 6.82
C ASP A 101 5.73 15.51 5.34
N CYS A 102 6.89 15.13 4.81
CA CYS A 102 7.15 15.12 3.37
C CYS A 102 7.16 13.69 2.83
N PHE A 103 6.20 13.33 1.96
CA PHE A 103 6.36 12.18 1.06
C PHE A 103 7.54 12.53 0.13
N PRO A 104 8.70 11.86 0.23
CA PRO A 104 9.90 12.43 -0.37
C PRO A 104 9.96 12.03 -1.85
N ALA A 105 10.22 13.00 -2.73
CA ALA A 105 10.60 12.78 -4.13
C ALA A 105 11.70 11.70 -4.27
N ASP A 106 12.55 11.55 -3.24
CA ASP A 106 13.55 10.52 -3.09
C ASP A 106 12.99 9.09 -3.23
N LEU A 107 11.76 8.80 -2.79
CA LEU A 107 11.22 7.44 -2.91
C LEU A 107 11.05 7.02 -4.37
N TYR A 108 10.55 7.94 -5.21
CA TYR A 108 10.45 7.73 -6.65
C TYR A 108 11.79 7.47 -7.27
N GLU A 109 12.75 8.31 -6.91
CA GLU A 109 14.11 8.21 -7.42
C GLU A 109 14.71 6.84 -7.15
N ARG A 110 14.59 6.38 -5.91
CA ARG A 110 15.08 5.07 -5.48
C ARG A 110 14.37 3.92 -6.20
N GLN A 111 13.04 3.99 -6.31
CA GLN A 111 12.24 3.00 -7.04
C GLN A 111 12.64 2.92 -8.52
N PHE A 112 12.80 4.08 -9.17
CA PHE A 112 13.24 4.19 -10.57
C PHE A 112 14.63 3.59 -10.76
N PHE A 113 15.62 4.01 -9.97
CA PHE A 113 16.99 3.52 -10.10
C PHE A 113 17.10 2.03 -9.82
N LEU A 114 16.33 1.52 -8.86
CA LEU A 114 16.25 0.09 -8.60
C LEU A 114 15.69 -0.66 -9.81
N ILE A 115 14.57 -0.21 -10.38
CA ILE A 115 13.95 -0.83 -11.55
C ILE A 115 14.90 -0.80 -12.75
N ARG A 116 15.51 0.36 -13.03
CA ARG A 116 16.54 0.48 -14.08
C ARG A 116 17.69 -0.49 -13.85
N THR A 117 18.15 -0.62 -12.61
CA THR A 117 19.24 -1.52 -12.26
C THR A 117 18.87 -2.97 -12.50
N LEU A 118 17.70 -3.41 -12.02
CA LEU A 118 17.25 -4.79 -12.15
C LEU A 118 16.82 -5.17 -13.58
N VAL A 119 16.36 -4.21 -14.39
CA VAL A 119 15.89 -4.51 -15.75
C VAL A 119 16.99 -4.33 -16.79
N LYS A 120 17.83 -3.31 -16.66
CA LYS A 120 18.78 -2.92 -17.72
C LYS A 120 20.24 -3.15 -17.35
N LEU A 121 20.65 -2.77 -16.15
CA LEU A 121 22.07 -2.72 -15.80
C LEU A 121 22.59 -4.07 -15.31
N ASN A 122 21.86 -4.73 -14.40
CA ASN A 122 22.28 -5.98 -13.79
C ASN A 122 21.10 -6.81 -13.25
N PRO A 123 20.37 -7.53 -14.12
CA PRO A 123 19.25 -8.38 -13.71
C PRO A 123 19.61 -9.52 -12.76
N ALA A 124 20.88 -9.94 -12.73
CA ALA A 124 21.34 -10.98 -11.82
C ALA A 124 21.16 -10.59 -10.34
N LEU A 125 21.15 -9.28 -10.02
CA LEU A 125 20.94 -8.79 -8.66
C LEU A 125 19.56 -9.15 -8.10
N GLY A 126 18.54 -9.30 -8.96
CA GLY A 126 17.20 -9.74 -8.54
C GLY A 126 17.22 -11.08 -7.81
N HIS A 127 18.16 -11.98 -8.16
CA HIS A 127 18.29 -13.30 -7.52
C HIS A 127 18.71 -13.22 -6.05
N HIS A 128 19.26 -12.08 -5.62
CA HIS A 128 19.68 -11.85 -4.23
C HIS A 128 18.55 -11.33 -3.34
N VAL A 129 17.47 -10.81 -3.92
CA VAL A 129 16.32 -10.30 -3.16
C VAL A 129 15.66 -11.44 -2.39
N ARG A 130 15.49 -11.24 -1.08
CA ARG A 130 14.79 -12.14 -0.15
C ARG A 130 13.59 -11.46 0.48
N GLN A 131 13.68 -10.16 0.72
CA GLN A 131 12.61 -9.37 1.31
C GLN A 131 12.35 -8.16 0.41
N LEU A 132 11.09 -7.98 0.02
CA LEU A 132 10.62 -6.83 -0.75
C LEU A 132 9.53 -6.13 0.05
N ARG A 133 9.76 -4.86 0.36
CA ARG A 133 8.74 -3.96 0.89
C ARG A 133 8.59 -2.79 -0.07
N TRP A 134 7.38 -2.54 -0.53
CA TRP A 134 7.11 -1.60 -1.61
C TRP A 134 5.83 -0.82 -1.35
N THR A 135 5.86 0.49 -1.54
CA THR A 135 4.63 1.29 -1.71
C THR A 135 4.57 1.84 -3.11
N ALA A 136 3.59 1.39 -3.88
CA ALA A 136 3.27 1.99 -5.16
C ALA A 136 2.43 3.24 -4.92
N GLY A 137 2.71 4.30 -5.66
CA GLY A 137 1.74 5.37 -5.82
C GLY A 137 1.77 6.54 -4.87
N VAL A 138 2.95 7.07 -4.65
CA VAL A 138 3.10 8.41 -4.13
C VAL A 138 2.92 9.41 -5.30
N PRO A 139 1.98 10.36 -5.30
CA PRO A 139 1.91 11.34 -6.38
C PRO A 139 3.27 12.09 -6.46
N MET A 140 3.91 12.10 -7.64
CA MET A 140 5.00 13.05 -7.88
C MET A 140 4.37 14.44 -7.97
N SER A 141 4.92 15.43 -7.30
CA SER A 141 4.49 16.82 -7.53
C SER A 141 4.80 17.20 -8.97
N ASP A 142 4.01 18.12 -9.55
CA ASP A 142 4.28 18.66 -10.89
C ASP A 142 5.72 19.21 -10.97
N GLU A 143 6.19 19.88 -9.91
CA GLU A 143 7.59 20.36 -9.79
C GLU A 143 8.61 19.21 -9.82
N THR A 144 8.30 18.06 -9.20
CA THR A 144 9.16 16.87 -9.29
C THR A 144 9.11 16.31 -10.70
N GLN A 145 7.93 16.19 -11.31
CA GLN A 145 7.80 15.73 -12.69
C GLN A 145 8.55 16.65 -13.67
N GLU A 146 8.48 17.97 -13.46
CA GLU A 146 9.18 18.99 -14.24
C GLU A 146 10.69 18.92 -14.03
N ARG A 147 11.20 18.87 -12.80
CA ARG A 147 12.64 18.66 -12.50
C ARG A 147 13.20 17.39 -13.14
N TRP A 148 12.37 16.36 -13.27
CA TRP A 148 12.73 15.10 -13.90
C TRP A 148 12.64 15.15 -15.43
N CYS A 149 11.81 16.04 -15.98
CA CYS A 149 11.72 16.34 -17.41
C CYS A 149 12.75 17.40 -17.85
N GLU A 150 13.27 18.20 -16.93
CA GLU A 150 14.36 19.13 -17.18
C GLU A 150 15.59 18.32 -17.64
N PRO A 151 16.23 18.72 -18.75
CA PRO A 151 17.50 18.13 -19.13
C PRO A 151 18.47 18.23 -17.94
N LEU A 152 19.05 17.10 -17.50
CA LEU A 152 20.08 17.02 -16.44
C LEU A 152 21.38 17.79 -16.77
N ASP A 153 21.33 18.75 -17.68
CA ASP A 153 22.45 19.55 -18.12
C ASP A 153 22.95 20.50 -17.01
N GLU A 154 22.17 20.77 -15.95
CA GLU A 154 22.49 21.70 -14.86
C GLU A 154 22.78 21.07 -13.48
N LEU A 155 22.52 19.77 -13.27
CA LEU A 155 23.02 19.10 -12.05
C LEU A 155 24.52 18.80 -12.23
N ASP A 156 25.36 19.62 -11.58
CA ASP A 156 26.83 19.58 -11.57
C ASP A 156 27.40 18.36 -10.82
N THR A 157 26.88 17.18 -11.13
CA THR A 157 27.51 15.90 -10.81
C THR A 157 28.00 15.29 -12.12
N ASP A 158 29.18 14.65 -12.08
CA ASP A 158 29.90 13.98 -13.18
C ASP A 158 29.12 12.78 -13.82
N THR A 159 27.79 12.81 -13.70
CA THR A 159 26.77 11.82 -14.02
C THR A 159 25.72 12.42 -14.96
N LYS A 160 26.14 13.12 -16.02
CA LYS A 160 25.22 13.51 -17.09
C LYS A 160 24.73 12.25 -17.82
N MET A 161 23.51 11.80 -17.51
CA MET A 161 22.73 11.09 -18.51
C MET A 161 22.63 12.02 -19.71
N THR A 162 23.00 11.53 -20.89
CA THR A 162 22.87 12.34 -22.09
C THR A 162 21.40 12.72 -22.26
N LYS A 163 21.12 13.91 -22.78
CA LYS A 163 19.74 14.33 -23.13
C LYS A 163 19.02 13.26 -23.96
N GLN A 164 19.76 12.54 -24.81
CA GLN A 164 19.25 11.40 -25.58
C GLN A 164 18.89 10.17 -24.72
N GLU A 165 19.65 9.85 -23.67
CA GLU A 165 19.28 8.79 -22.71
C GLU A 165 18.08 9.20 -21.86
N ILE A 166 17.96 10.48 -21.49
CA ILE A 166 16.78 11.01 -20.78
C ILE A 166 15.56 10.95 -21.69
N GLU A 167 15.66 11.40 -22.94
CA GLU A 167 14.59 11.33 -23.93
C GLU A 167 14.22 9.88 -24.27
N GLN A 168 15.19 8.97 -24.34
CA GLN A 168 14.94 7.53 -24.47
C GLN A 168 14.29 6.94 -23.22
N CYS A 169 14.63 7.46 -22.03
CA CYS A 169 14.01 7.12 -20.76
C CYS A 169 12.72 7.91 -20.51
N ARG A 170 12.35 8.92 -21.29
CA ARG A 170 11.18 9.78 -21.03
C ARG A 170 9.86 8.99 -21.11
N PRO A 171 9.66 8.08 -22.08
CA PRO A 171 8.54 7.12 -22.04
C PRO A 171 8.56 6.18 -20.82
N TRP A 172 9.71 6.08 -20.14
CA TRP A 172 9.92 5.28 -18.93
C TRP A 172 9.68 6.13 -17.68
N LEU A 173 10.01 7.43 -17.73
CA LEU A 173 9.91 8.45 -16.68
C LEU A 173 8.51 9.04 -16.53
N ASP A 174 7.62 8.85 -17.52
CA ASP A 174 6.16 8.81 -17.29
C ASP A 174 5.80 7.55 -16.46
N PHE A 175 6.54 7.37 -15.36
CA PHE A 175 6.61 6.21 -14.48
C PHE A 175 5.28 5.81 -13.83
N PRO A 176 4.29 6.71 -13.63
CA PRO A 176 2.95 6.27 -13.23
C PRO A 176 2.26 5.36 -14.28
N TRP A 177 2.83 5.20 -15.49
CA TRP A 177 2.14 4.65 -16.66
C TRP A 177 2.75 3.32 -17.17
N CYS A 178 4.02 3.01 -16.86
CA CYS A 178 4.74 1.83 -17.38
C CYS A 178 4.93 0.70 -16.36
N ASN A 179 3.81 0.08 -15.96
CA ASN A 179 3.82 -1.09 -15.06
C ASN A 179 4.64 -2.28 -15.58
N ASP A 180 4.88 -2.38 -16.90
CA ASP A 180 5.69 -3.46 -17.49
C ASP A 180 7.10 -3.52 -16.90
N LEU A 181 7.73 -2.37 -16.66
CA LEU A 181 9.09 -2.33 -16.13
C LEU A 181 9.16 -2.73 -14.67
N LEU A 182 8.15 -2.30 -13.89
CA LEU A 182 7.96 -2.76 -12.52
C LEU A 182 7.81 -4.29 -12.50
N TRP A 183 6.97 -4.84 -13.39
CA TRP A 183 6.77 -6.28 -13.53
C TRP A 183 8.02 -7.01 -13.99
N MET A 184 8.82 -6.45 -14.90
CA MET A 184 10.11 -7.02 -15.29
C MET A 184 11.09 -7.03 -14.11
N ALA A 185 11.17 -5.95 -13.34
CA ALA A 185 12.02 -5.86 -12.16
C ALA A 185 11.60 -6.90 -11.10
N PHE A 186 10.30 -6.99 -10.80
CA PHE A 186 9.75 -7.95 -9.86
C PHE A 186 9.95 -9.40 -10.34
N SER A 187 9.83 -9.65 -11.65
CA SER A 187 10.08 -10.98 -12.24
C SER A 187 11.54 -11.40 -12.14
N ALA A 188 12.48 -10.46 -12.09
CA ALA A 188 13.90 -10.76 -11.84
C ALA A 188 14.15 -11.21 -10.39
N MET A 189 13.22 -10.93 -9.46
CA MET A 189 13.32 -11.30 -8.04
C MET A 189 12.75 -12.71 -7.79
N THR A 190 13.54 -13.73 -8.10
CA THR A 190 13.08 -15.13 -8.13
C THR A 190 13.04 -15.82 -6.76
N ASN A 191 13.71 -15.26 -5.75
CA ASN A 191 13.94 -15.89 -4.45
C ASN A 191 13.32 -15.12 -3.28
N VAL A 192 12.28 -14.32 -3.53
CA VAL A 192 11.64 -13.48 -2.52
C VAL A 192 10.83 -14.34 -1.55
N GLU A 193 11.19 -14.30 -0.27
CA GLU A 193 10.53 -15.04 0.80
C GLU A 193 9.50 -14.18 1.56
N LEU A 194 9.73 -12.86 1.61
CA LEU A 194 8.83 -11.89 2.22
C LEU A 194 8.46 -10.82 1.20
N VAL A 195 7.17 -10.65 0.97
CA VAL A 195 6.60 -9.58 0.15
C VAL A 195 5.68 -8.75 1.02
N ASP A 196 5.90 -7.44 1.02
CA ASP A 196 4.99 -6.46 1.57
C ASP A 196 4.74 -5.36 0.55
N ILE A 197 3.54 -5.31 0.01
CA ILE A 197 3.19 -4.35 -1.04
C ILE A 197 1.94 -3.60 -0.63
N ALA A 198 2.01 -2.27 -0.66
CA ALA A 198 0.83 -1.43 -0.56
C ALA A 198 0.70 -0.49 -1.76
N PHE A 199 -0.53 -0.17 -2.11
CA PHE A 199 -0.85 0.81 -3.14
C PHE A 199 -1.52 2.00 -2.47
N ALA A 200 -0.84 3.15 -2.53
CA ALA A 200 -1.25 4.33 -1.83
C ALA A 200 -2.41 5.01 -2.54
N CYS A 201 -2.26 5.45 -3.79
CA CYS A 201 -3.27 6.28 -4.44
C CYS A 201 -4.03 5.60 -5.58
N GLU A 202 -5.14 6.22 -6.00
CA GLU A 202 -6.00 5.67 -7.05
C GLU A 202 -5.31 5.72 -8.43
N GLU A 203 -4.46 6.73 -8.63
CA GLU A 203 -3.67 6.93 -9.86
C GLU A 203 -2.63 5.84 -10.09
N SER A 204 -2.41 4.98 -9.09
CA SER A 204 -1.37 3.94 -9.10
C SER A 204 -1.90 2.56 -9.44
N ARG A 205 -3.10 2.52 -10.01
CA ARG A 205 -3.64 1.32 -10.62
C ARG A 205 -2.71 0.82 -11.71
N GLU A 206 -2.47 -0.48 -11.72
CA GLU A 206 -1.69 -1.08 -12.77
C GLU A 206 -2.43 -1.08 -14.12
N ARG A 207 -1.70 -0.79 -15.20
CA ARG A 207 -2.21 -0.78 -16.58
C ARG A 207 -1.97 -2.10 -17.31
N ALA A 208 -0.92 -2.81 -16.91
CA ALA A 208 -0.53 -4.10 -17.47
C ALA A 208 -0.83 -5.22 -16.48
N ILE A 209 -1.27 -6.38 -17.00
CA ILE A 209 -1.56 -7.55 -16.18
C ILE A 209 -0.27 -8.01 -15.50
N PRO A 210 -0.21 -8.06 -14.16
CA PRO A 210 0.97 -8.53 -13.46
C PRO A 210 1.20 -10.02 -13.80
N PRO A 211 2.42 -10.43 -14.18
CA PRO A 211 2.75 -11.84 -14.38
C PRO A 211 2.67 -12.58 -13.05
N ARG A 212 2.88 -13.90 -13.04
CA ARG A 212 3.01 -14.62 -11.77
C ARG A 212 4.31 -14.21 -11.07
N LEU A 213 4.19 -13.62 -9.88
CA LEU A 213 5.30 -13.01 -9.14
C LEU A 213 5.60 -13.77 -7.84
N PHE A 214 6.89 -13.89 -7.49
CA PHE A 214 7.34 -14.33 -6.17
C PHE A 214 6.86 -15.73 -5.73
N SER A 215 7.14 -16.75 -6.54
CA SER A 215 6.72 -18.14 -6.26
C SER A 215 7.30 -18.78 -4.98
N THR A 216 8.34 -18.17 -4.40
CA THR A 216 9.04 -18.63 -3.19
C THR A 216 8.56 -17.96 -1.91
N VAL A 217 7.51 -17.14 -1.98
CA VAL A 217 6.99 -16.38 -0.84
C VAL A 217 6.48 -17.29 0.28
N LYS A 218 6.92 -16.94 1.49
CA LYS A 218 6.52 -17.52 2.77
C LYS A 218 5.70 -16.54 3.60
N SER A 219 5.95 -15.23 3.46
CA SER A 219 5.21 -14.18 4.15
C SER A 219 4.73 -13.13 3.15
N LEU A 220 3.42 -12.95 3.07
CA LEU A 220 2.79 -11.99 2.17
C LEU A 220 1.96 -10.99 2.95
N ARG A 221 2.28 -9.71 2.80
CA ARG A 221 1.46 -8.60 3.26
C ARG A 221 1.01 -7.77 2.06
N ILE A 222 -0.29 -7.52 1.98
CA ILE A 222 -0.89 -6.71 0.92
C ILE A 222 -1.80 -5.67 1.57
N GLY A 223 -1.66 -4.40 1.20
CA GLY A 223 -2.50 -3.34 1.72
C GLY A 223 -2.79 -2.20 0.74
N GLY A 224 -3.57 -1.22 1.19
CA GLY A 224 -3.97 -0.08 0.37
C GLY A 224 -5.00 -0.43 -0.71
N ILE A 225 -5.00 0.30 -1.82
CA ILE A 225 -5.98 0.14 -2.92
C ILE A 225 -5.34 -0.63 -4.08
N ALA A 226 -5.67 -1.91 -4.24
CA ALA A 226 -5.11 -2.76 -5.28
C ALA A 226 -6.20 -3.31 -6.21
N SER A 227 -5.84 -3.67 -7.44
CA SER A 227 -6.81 -4.28 -8.35
C SER A 227 -7.04 -5.75 -8.03
N ARG A 228 -8.15 -6.29 -8.52
CA ARG A 228 -8.40 -7.73 -8.47
C ARG A 228 -7.32 -8.53 -9.15
N ARG A 229 -6.83 -8.05 -10.30
CA ARG A 229 -5.80 -8.77 -11.08
C ARG A 229 -4.52 -8.88 -10.29
N LEU A 230 -4.09 -7.80 -9.65
CA LEU A 230 -2.87 -7.80 -8.88
C LEU A 230 -2.99 -8.66 -7.63
N ILE A 231 -4.06 -8.50 -6.85
CA ILE A 231 -4.32 -9.33 -5.68
C ILE A 231 -4.31 -10.81 -6.10
N LYS A 232 -5.08 -11.15 -7.16
CA LYS A 232 -5.15 -12.51 -7.67
C LYS A 232 -3.78 -13.02 -8.10
N SER A 233 -3.01 -12.22 -8.85
CA SER A 233 -1.67 -12.62 -9.29
C SER A 233 -0.74 -12.91 -8.10
N LEU A 234 -0.71 -12.02 -7.10
CA LEU A 234 0.10 -12.22 -5.89
C LEU A 234 -0.33 -13.48 -5.13
N LEU A 235 -1.63 -13.67 -4.89
CA LEU A 235 -2.14 -14.82 -4.15
C LEU A 235 -1.96 -16.14 -4.94
N GLU A 236 -2.23 -16.17 -6.25
CA GLU A 236 -2.08 -17.37 -7.09
C GLU A 236 -0.63 -17.77 -7.33
N SER A 237 0.29 -16.82 -7.24
CA SER A 237 1.72 -17.11 -7.42
C SER A 237 2.34 -17.75 -6.19
N THR A 238 1.73 -17.58 -5.01
CA THR A 238 2.19 -18.27 -3.80
C THR A 238 1.93 -19.78 -3.89
N GLY A 239 2.96 -20.57 -3.63
CA GLY A 239 2.81 -22.02 -3.54
C GLY A 239 1.85 -22.39 -2.40
N GLN A 240 0.96 -23.36 -2.65
CA GLN A 240 -0.04 -23.81 -1.67
C GLN A 240 0.61 -24.26 -0.35
N ASP A 241 1.82 -24.84 -0.43
CA ASP A 241 2.57 -25.36 0.70
C ASP A 241 3.66 -24.40 1.22
N THR A 242 3.91 -23.27 0.54
CA THR A 242 5.00 -22.34 0.88
C THR A 242 4.54 -21.21 1.77
N LEU A 243 3.32 -20.70 1.56
CA LEU A 243 2.80 -19.55 2.32
C LEU A 243 2.55 -19.92 3.79
N ARG A 244 3.24 -19.23 4.70
CA ARG A 244 3.17 -19.40 6.15
C ARG A 244 2.50 -18.22 6.86
N SER A 245 2.59 -17.03 6.29
CA SER A 245 2.05 -15.81 6.87
C SER A 245 1.32 -14.98 5.81
N LEU A 246 0.07 -14.60 6.11
CA LEU A 246 -0.74 -13.70 5.29
C LEU A 246 -1.22 -12.53 6.14
N HIS A 247 -0.96 -11.30 5.67
CA HIS A 247 -1.44 -10.07 6.30
C HIS A 247 -2.22 -9.24 5.27
N LEU A 248 -3.53 -9.13 5.47
CA LEU A 248 -4.41 -8.25 4.71
C LEU A 248 -4.49 -6.91 5.45
N ALA A 249 -3.83 -5.87 4.93
CA ALA A 249 -3.60 -4.60 5.60
C ALA A 249 -4.46 -3.47 5.03
N ASN A 250 -5.70 -3.37 5.50
CA ASN A 250 -6.71 -2.44 4.98
C ASN A 250 -6.81 -2.49 3.46
N LEU A 251 -6.89 -3.71 2.93
CA LEU A 251 -6.91 -3.95 1.49
C LEU A 251 -8.27 -3.57 0.91
N ASN A 252 -8.27 -2.59 0.02
CA ASN A 252 -9.42 -2.13 -0.75
C ASN A 252 -9.20 -2.47 -2.23
N GLU A 253 -10.31 -2.68 -2.93
CA GLU A 253 -10.34 -2.96 -4.37
C GLU A 253 -10.60 -1.66 -5.12
N PHE A 254 -9.92 -1.45 -6.25
CA PHE A 254 -10.36 -0.41 -7.19
C PHE A 254 -11.82 -0.66 -7.60
N ALA A 255 -12.52 0.42 -7.93
CA ALA A 255 -13.82 0.31 -8.56
C ALA A 255 -13.69 -0.44 -9.90
N GLU A 256 -14.09 -1.71 -9.90
CA GLU A 256 -14.19 -2.52 -11.10
C GLU A 256 -15.63 -2.43 -11.60
N LEU A 257 -15.79 -1.75 -12.74
CA LEU A 257 -17.08 -1.59 -13.43
C LEU A 257 -17.72 -2.94 -13.69
N LYS A 258 -18.99 -3.09 -13.29
CA LYS A 258 -19.70 -4.36 -13.47
C LYS A 258 -19.90 -4.66 -14.96
N GLY A 259 -19.50 -5.86 -15.39
CA GLY A 259 -19.63 -6.29 -16.79
C GLY A 259 -18.55 -5.77 -17.72
N VAL A 260 -17.63 -4.96 -17.21
CA VAL A 260 -16.39 -4.63 -17.91
C VAL A 260 -15.43 -5.79 -17.69
N ASP A 261 -14.89 -6.30 -18.79
CA ASP A 261 -13.95 -7.41 -18.78
C ASP A 261 -12.83 -7.06 -17.80
N SER A 262 -12.48 -8.00 -16.92
CA SER A 262 -11.46 -7.75 -15.92
C SER A 262 -10.22 -7.25 -16.59
N ASP A 263 -9.91 -7.65 -17.84
CA ASP A 263 -8.77 -7.30 -18.71
C ASP A 263 -8.81 -5.91 -19.39
N THR A 264 -9.86 -5.13 -19.15
CA THR A 264 -10.03 -3.80 -19.78
C THR A 264 -8.95 -2.82 -19.30
N PRO A 265 -8.26 -2.08 -20.21
CA PRO A 265 -7.24 -1.10 -19.83
C PRO A 265 -7.80 -0.01 -18.91
N PHE A 266 -6.99 0.46 -17.95
CA PHE A 266 -7.43 1.48 -16.98
C PHE A 266 -7.92 2.76 -17.64
N ASP A 267 -7.27 3.23 -18.70
CA ASP A 267 -7.70 4.45 -19.40
C ASP A 267 -9.12 4.32 -19.98
N VAL A 268 -9.48 3.12 -20.43
CA VAL A 268 -10.85 2.82 -20.91
C VAL A 268 -11.82 2.76 -19.73
N MET A 269 -11.44 2.11 -18.63
CA MET A 269 -12.27 2.08 -17.42
C MET A 269 -12.49 3.47 -16.82
N ARG A 270 -11.46 4.32 -16.80
CA ARG A 270 -11.55 5.71 -16.31
C ARG A 270 -12.51 6.53 -17.18
N LYS A 271 -12.48 6.36 -18.50
CA LYS A 271 -13.45 6.98 -19.42
C LYS A 271 -14.88 6.46 -19.20
N LEU A 272 -15.04 5.17 -18.94
CA LEU A 272 -16.35 4.55 -18.65
C LEU A 272 -16.88 4.92 -17.24
N ASN A 273 -16.01 5.10 -16.25
CA ASN A 273 -16.38 5.54 -14.88
C ASN A 273 -16.99 6.95 -14.91
N ARG A 274 -16.47 7.84 -15.79
CA ARG A 274 -17.05 9.19 -15.97
C ARG A 274 -18.51 9.16 -16.42
N THR A 275 -18.94 8.12 -17.12
CA THR A 275 -20.33 7.98 -17.61
C THR A 275 -21.21 7.14 -16.67
N THR A 276 -20.62 6.40 -15.73
CA THR A 276 -21.33 5.59 -14.73
C THR A 276 -20.81 5.88 -13.33
N PRO A 277 -21.23 7.01 -12.70
CA PRO A 277 -20.66 7.50 -11.45
C PRO A 277 -20.71 6.48 -10.30
N GLN A 278 -21.67 5.55 -10.34
CA GLN A 278 -21.96 4.62 -9.24
C GLN A 278 -20.93 3.51 -9.08
N ASP A 279 -20.19 3.14 -10.13
CA ASP A 279 -19.28 1.99 -10.12
C ASP A 279 -17.79 2.41 -10.04
N GLY A 280 -17.51 3.70 -9.80
CA GLY A 280 -16.19 4.31 -9.91
C GLY A 280 -15.42 4.53 -8.61
N ILE A 281 -16.00 4.26 -7.44
CA ILE A 281 -15.33 4.48 -6.15
C ILE A 281 -14.66 3.17 -5.68
N PRO A 282 -13.38 3.20 -5.26
CA PRO A 282 -12.74 2.08 -4.59
C PRO A 282 -13.61 1.53 -3.46
N GLY A 283 -13.70 0.22 -3.35
CA GLY A 283 -14.59 -0.44 -2.41
C GLY A 283 -13.90 -1.53 -1.60
N PRO A 284 -14.61 -2.15 -0.66
CA PRO A 284 -14.09 -3.28 0.09
C PRO A 284 -13.67 -4.43 -0.83
N MET A 285 -12.51 -5.01 -0.53
CA MET A 285 -12.03 -6.27 -1.10
C MET A 285 -13.10 -7.36 -0.95
N ARG A 286 -13.42 -8.05 -2.05
CA ARG A 286 -14.39 -9.15 -2.06
C ARG A 286 -14.07 -10.20 -3.12
N THR A 287 -14.40 -11.46 -2.85
CA THR A 287 -14.26 -12.62 -3.75
C THR A 287 -12.82 -13.05 -4.08
N HIS A 288 -11.81 -12.50 -3.38
CA HIS A 288 -10.40 -12.80 -3.63
C HIS A 288 -9.85 -13.96 -2.79
N LEU A 289 -10.41 -14.22 -1.61
CA LEU A 289 -9.97 -15.27 -0.69
C LEU A 289 -10.71 -16.59 -0.93
N TRP A 290 -11.96 -16.54 -1.41
CA TRP A 290 -12.74 -17.74 -1.72
C TRP A 290 -12.03 -18.77 -2.61
N PRO A 291 -11.29 -18.38 -3.67
CA PRO A 291 -10.52 -19.32 -4.47
C PRO A 291 -9.45 -20.09 -3.69
N PHE A 292 -9.08 -19.64 -2.49
CA PHE A 292 -8.01 -20.20 -1.66
C PHE A 292 -8.50 -20.95 -0.41
N LEU A 293 -9.82 -21.08 -0.22
CA LEU A 293 -10.37 -21.87 0.87
C LEU A 293 -9.82 -23.31 0.84
N GLY A 294 -9.18 -23.71 1.93
CA GLY A 294 -8.57 -25.04 2.09
C GLY A 294 -7.29 -25.30 1.27
N LYS A 295 -6.79 -24.32 0.50
CA LYS A 295 -5.57 -24.49 -0.30
C LYS A 295 -4.29 -24.30 0.51
N TRP A 296 -4.20 -23.26 1.34
CA TRP A 296 -3.00 -22.95 2.13
C TRP A 296 -2.97 -23.71 3.45
N LYS A 297 -2.85 -25.03 3.38
CA LYS A 297 -2.79 -25.90 4.58
C LYS A 297 -1.58 -25.60 5.48
N GLY A 298 -0.55 -24.97 4.93
CA GLY A 298 0.65 -24.56 5.64
C GLY A 298 0.57 -23.21 6.35
N LEU A 299 -0.54 -22.47 6.22
CA LEU A 299 -0.69 -21.13 6.79
C LEU A 299 -0.70 -21.19 8.32
N GLU A 300 0.26 -20.50 8.94
CA GLU A 300 0.42 -20.46 10.40
C GLU A 300 0.03 -19.12 11.01
N VAL A 301 0.15 -18.03 10.22
CA VAL A 301 -0.13 -16.67 10.67
C VAL A 301 -1.14 -16.02 9.74
N LEU A 302 -2.25 -15.53 10.30
CA LEU A 302 -3.23 -14.73 9.59
C LEU A 302 -3.48 -13.43 10.36
N THR A 303 -3.20 -12.30 9.71
CA THR A 303 -3.53 -10.97 10.21
C THR A 303 -4.51 -10.28 9.26
N VAL A 304 -5.64 -9.84 9.79
CA VAL A 304 -6.64 -9.07 9.06
C VAL A 304 -6.78 -7.72 9.75
N ASP A 305 -6.33 -6.69 9.04
CA ASP A 305 -6.42 -5.30 9.42
C ASP A 305 -7.47 -4.67 8.49
N THR A 306 -8.56 -4.12 9.01
CA THR A 306 -9.63 -3.54 8.18
C THR A 306 -10.18 -2.26 8.79
N VAL A 307 -10.45 -1.28 7.95
CA VAL A 307 -11.51 -0.30 8.19
C VAL A 307 -12.75 -0.86 7.49
N ALA A 308 -13.94 -0.75 8.10
CA ALA A 308 -15.15 -0.83 7.28
C ALA A 308 -15.55 0.60 6.96
N GLU A 309 -15.67 0.92 5.69
CA GLU A 309 -16.25 2.20 5.29
C GLU A 309 -17.76 2.09 5.48
N SER A 310 -18.26 2.78 6.49
CA SER A 310 -19.69 3.01 6.61
C SER A 310 -19.95 4.32 5.90
N VAL A 311 -20.45 4.24 4.66
CA VAL A 311 -20.92 5.44 3.96
C VAL A 311 -22.21 5.89 4.64
N THR A 312 -22.06 6.58 5.78
CA THR A 312 -23.12 7.44 6.29
C THR A 312 -23.21 8.63 5.34
N ILE A 313 -23.96 8.43 4.26
CA ILE A 313 -24.54 9.46 3.38
C ILE A 313 -23.59 10.64 3.16
N THR A 314 -22.68 10.52 2.20
CA THR A 314 -21.99 11.71 1.66
C THR A 314 -23.02 12.71 1.13
N GLU A 315 -22.65 13.98 1.04
CA GLU A 315 -23.49 15.01 0.44
C GLU A 315 -23.97 14.61 -0.98
N ASP A 316 -23.18 13.82 -1.71
CA ASP A 316 -23.55 13.24 -3.00
C ASP A 316 -24.60 12.11 -2.92
N MET A 317 -24.62 11.32 -1.85
CA MET A 317 -25.76 10.45 -1.54
C MET A 317 -27.02 11.26 -1.21
N MET A 318 -26.90 12.39 -0.48
CA MET A 318 -28.04 13.29 -0.25
C MET A 318 -28.54 13.93 -1.55
N ARG A 319 -27.65 14.16 -2.52
CA ARG A 319 -27.98 14.61 -3.88
C ARG A 319 -28.51 13.48 -4.79
N GLY A 320 -28.74 12.28 -4.24
CA GLY A 320 -29.33 11.14 -4.95
C GLY A 320 -28.41 10.48 -5.99
N ARG A 321 -27.10 10.77 -5.98
CA ARG A 321 -26.15 10.20 -6.96
C ARG A 321 -25.78 8.75 -6.65
N PHE A 322 -25.89 8.33 -5.38
CA PHE A 322 -25.52 6.99 -4.92
C PHE A 322 -26.60 6.35 -4.06
N SER A 323 -26.81 5.04 -4.21
CA SER A 323 -27.75 4.28 -3.37
C SER A 323 -27.09 3.86 -2.06
N PRO A 324 -27.65 4.23 -0.88
CA PRO A 324 -27.14 3.86 0.44
C PRO A 324 -26.85 2.36 0.62
N GLY A 325 -27.61 1.48 -0.04
CA GLY A 325 -27.50 0.03 0.14
C GLY A 325 -26.37 -0.67 -0.63
N TRP A 326 -25.70 0.02 -1.57
CA TRP A 326 -24.68 -0.62 -2.40
C TRP A 326 -23.44 -1.01 -1.59
N TYR A 327 -22.90 -0.07 -0.80
CA TYR A 327 -21.72 -0.29 0.04
C TYR A 327 -21.95 -1.33 1.13
N ASP A 328 -23.12 -1.31 1.79
CA ASP A 328 -23.38 -2.23 2.89
C ASP A 328 -23.38 -3.69 2.45
N SER A 329 -23.92 -3.98 1.27
CA SER A 329 -23.91 -5.34 0.72
C SER A 329 -22.49 -5.84 0.39
N LYS A 330 -21.60 -4.94 -0.05
CA LYS A 330 -20.21 -5.25 -0.39
C LYS A 330 -19.35 -5.46 0.84
N GLU A 331 -19.52 -4.64 1.87
CA GLU A 331 -18.89 -4.87 3.17
C GLU A 331 -19.40 -6.18 3.81
N ASP A 332 -20.69 -6.47 3.75
CA ASP A 332 -21.23 -7.74 4.23
C ASP A 332 -20.63 -8.95 3.47
N GLU A 333 -20.42 -8.82 2.16
CA GLU A 333 -19.74 -9.84 1.34
C GLU A 333 -18.27 -10.01 1.75
N ARG A 334 -17.53 -8.91 1.98
CA ARG A 334 -16.15 -8.92 2.49
C ARG A 334 -16.04 -9.64 3.83
N TYR A 335 -16.86 -9.25 4.80
CA TYR A 335 -16.83 -9.85 6.14
C TYR A 335 -17.22 -11.33 6.12
N ARG A 336 -18.18 -11.72 5.27
CA ARG A 336 -18.51 -13.14 5.05
C ARG A 336 -17.35 -13.91 4.45
N GLU A 337 -16.69 -13.36 3.42
CA GLU A 337 -15.53 -13.99 2.81
C GLU A 337 -14.38 -14.16 3.81
N ILE A 338 -14.07 -13.13 4.61
CA ILE A 338 -13.07 -13.22 5.67
C ILE A 338 -13.47 -14.30 6.69
N ALA A 339 -14.73 -14.34 7.10
CA ALA A 339 -15.24 -15.34 8.04
C ALA A 339 -15.08 -16.77 7.49
N ASP A 340 -15.44 -17.00 6.23
CA ASP A 340 -15.26 -18.31 5.57
C ASP A 340 -13.78 -18.70 5.49
N PHE A 341 -12.92 -17.74 5.16
CA PHE A 341 -11.48 -17.95 5.06
C PHE A 341 -10.85 -18.26 6.42
N VAL A 342 -11.19 -17.52 7.46
CA VAL A 342 -10.77 -17.80 8.84
C VAL A 342 -11.24 -19.19 9.26
N ALA A 343 -12.50 -19.54 8.99
CA ALA A 343 -13.05 -20.85 9.34
C ALA A 343 -12.26 -22.00 8.68
N ALA A 344 -11.91 -21.85 7.40
CA ALA A 344 -11.16 -22.84 6.65
C ALA A 344 -9.70 -23.00 7.14
N MET A 345 -9.07 -21.91 7.59
CA MET A 345 -7.66 -21.91 8.01
C MET A 345 -7.45 -22.19 9.50
N ALA A 346 -8.47 -21.97 10.35
CA ALA A 346 -8.38 -22.04 11.82
C ALA A 346 -7.63 -23.26 12.38
N PRO A 347 -7.82 -24.51 11.89
CA PRO A 347 -7.09 -25.66 12.42
C PRO A 347 -5.56 -25.58 12.28
N GLY A 348 -5.07 -24.87 11.25
CA GLY A 348 -3.64 -24.72 10.96
C GLY A 348 -2.99 -23.52 11.64
N LEU A 349 -3.77 -22.51 12.03
CA LEU A 349 -3.27 -21.24 12.52
C LEU A 349 -2.63 -21.35 13.91
N ARG A 350 -1.45 -20.76 14.05
CA ARG A 350 -0.73 -20.55 15.32
C ARG A 350 -0.95 -19.14 15.85
N TYR A 351 -1.12 -18.17 14.95
CA TYR A 351 -1.40 -16.79 15.30
C TYR A 351 -2.52 -16.24 14.42
N PHE A 352 -3.57 -15.75 15.07
CA PHE A 352 -4.67 -15.05 14.42
C PHE A 352 -4.81 -13.64 15.02
N ARG A 353 -4.83 -12.64 14.15
CA ARG A 353 -5.11 -11.26 14.54
C ARG A 353 -6.21 -10.69 13.65
N PHE A 354 -7.21 -10.11 14.29
CA PHE A 354 -8.24 -9.31 13.64
C PHE A 354 -8.24 -7.92 14.26
N GLN A 355 -8.00 -6.89 13.45
CA GLN A 355 -7.98 -5.50 13.89
C GLN A 355 -8.92 -4.65 13.05
N GLN A 356 -9.70 -3.85 13.77
CA GLN A 356 -10.61 -2.85 13.25
C GLN A 356 -10.13 -1.46 13.64
N SER A 357 -9.72 -0.61 12.70
CA SER A 357 -9.37 0.77 13.01
C SER A 357 -10.36 1.76 12.46
N VAL A 358 -10.27 2.97 12.97
CA VAL A 358 -10.84 4.19 12.41
C VAL A 358 -9.93 4.76 11.31
N THR A 359 -10.55 5.44 10.37
CA THR A 359 -9.96 6.29 9.33
C THR A 359 -9.53 7.67 9.84
N ASN A 360 -9.94 8.02 11.07
CA ASN A 360 -9.92 9.38 11.62
C ASN A 360 -10.88 10.34 10.92
N VAL A 361 -11.71 9.85 9.99
CA VAL A 361 -12.77 10.62 9.35
C VAL A 361 -14.09 10.13 9.93
N GLN A 362 -14.61 10.88 10.91
CA GLN A 362 -15.72 10.42 11.75
C GLN A 362 -16.91 9.86 10.96
N TRP A 363 -17.32 10.52 9.87
CA TRP A 363 -18.47 10.11 9.08
C TRP A 363 -18.23 8.88 8.20
N LEU A 364 -16.99 8.61 7.78
CA LEU A 364 -16.58 7.38 7.08
C LEU A 364 -16.54 6.18 8.03
N ASP A 365 -16.21 6.43 9.29
CA ASP A 365 -16.18 5.42 10.35
C ASP A 365 -17.59 5.05 10.86
N GLY A 366 -18.65 5.61 10.27
CA GLY A 366 -20.03 5.41 10.70
C GLY A 366 -20.45 6.26 11.89
N TRP A 367 -19.63 7.24 12.31
CA TRP A 367 -20.03 8.19 13.35
C TRP A 367 -20.92 9.27 12.74
N TYR A 368 -22.19 9.28 13.14
CA TYR A 368 -23.14 10.31 12.75
C TYR A 368 -22.64 11.72 13.12
N ARG A 369 -22.58 12.64 12.14
CA ARG A 369 -22.31 14.06 12.40
C ARG A 369 -23.60 14.77 12.82
N PRO A 370 -23.69 15.36 14.02
CA PRO A 370 -24.83 16.18 14.43
C PRO A 370 -24.91 17.56 13.75
N HIS A 371 -24.06 17.87 12.76
CA HIS A 371 -23.92 19.23 12.21
C HIS A 371 -24.98 19.65 11.17
N THR A 372 -25.89 18.77 10.75
CA THR A 372 -27.08 19.19 9.98
C THR A 372 -28.24 19.66 10.89
N GLN A 373 -27.91 20.27 12.02
CA GLN A 373 -28.83 20.94 12.94
C GLN A 373 -29.54 22.19 12.36
N ARG A 374 -29.46 22.46 11.05
CA ARG A 374 -30.30 23.47 10.41
C ARG A 374 -31.76 23.02 10.24
N CYS A 375 -32.03 21.72 10.31
CA CYS A 375 -33.40 21.23 10.41
C CYS A 375 -33.72 21.00 11.88
N GLY A 376 -34.53 21.88 12.50
CA GLY A 376 -34.90 21.90 13.92
C GLY A 376 -35.64 20.67 14.47
N ALA A 377 -35.55 19.51 13.81
CA ALA A 377 -35.95 18.24 14.37
C ALA A 377 -34.83 17.76 15.32
N ARG A 378 -35.04 17.96 16.63
CA ARG A 378 -34.31 17.22 17.66
C ARG A 378 -34.46 15.73 17.38
N HIS A 379 -33.45 15.11 16.77
CA HIS A 379 -33.43 13.66 16.68
C HIS A 379 -33.29 13.12 18.12
N PRO A 380 -34.18 12.23 18.59
CA PRO A 380 -34.25 11.80 20.00
C PRO A 380 -33.08 10.91 20.45
N PHE A 381 -32.01 10.78 19.67
CA PHE A 381 -30.81 10.02 20.05
C PHE A 381 -29.79 10.91 20.77
N SER A 382 -30.19 11.47 21.89
CA SER A 382 -29.28 12.11 22.84
C SER A 382 -28.59 11.03 23.69
N GLY A 383 -27.39 10.58 23.30
CA GLY A 383 -26.42 10.00 24.24
C GLY A 383 -25.79 8.64 23.90
N GLN A 384 -26.31 7.85 22.96
CA GLN A 384 -25.70 6.58 22.56
C GLN A 384 -25.58 6.52 21.03
N LEU A 385 -24.36 6.38 20.51
CA LEU A 385 -24.09 6.25 19.08
C LEU A 385 -24.39 4.84 18.54
N GLY A 386 -24.92 3.93 19.36
CA GLY A 386 -25.11 2.53 18.96
C GLY A 386 -23.77 1.82 18.72
N ARG A 387 -23.83 0.71 17.97
CA ARG A 387 -22.66 -0.01 17.47
C ARG A 387 -22.23 0.59 16.14
N ARG A 388 -20.92 0.63 15.86
CA ARG A 388 -20.47 0.96 14.51
C ARG A 388 -20.89 -0.16 13.56
N ALA A 389 -21.14 0.17 12.30
CA ALA A 389 -21.46 -0.83 11.28
C ALA A 389 -20.38 -1.93 11.19
N MET A 390 -19.11 -1.59 11.36
CA MET A 390 -18.01 -2.55 11.42
C MET A 390 -18.09 -3.51 12.63
N ASP A 391 -18.50 -3.02 13.80
CA ASP A 391 -18.68 -3.85 15.00
C ASP A 391 -19.87 -4.80 14.82
N GLU A 392 -20.94 -4.33 14.18
CA GLU A 392 -22.09 -5.17 13.84
C GLU A 392 -21.70 -6.30 12.88
N ARG A 393 -20.88 -6.01 11.85
CA ARG A 393 -20.37 -7.02 10.91
C ARG A 393 -19.40 -8.00 11.58
N PHE A 394 -18.54 -7.52 12.48
CA PHE A 394 -17.74 -8.42 13.30
C PHE A 394 -18.63 -9.38 14.08
N CYS A 395 -19.65 -8.86 14.78
CA CYS A 395 -20.58 -9.68 15.56
C CYS A 395 -21.41 -10.65 14.70
N ARG A 396 -21.76 -10.23 13.47
CA ARG A 396 -22.59 -11.03 12.56
C ARG A 396 -21.80 -12.13 11.86
N TYR A 397 -20.55 -11.88 11.46
CA TYR A 397 -19.78 -12.77 10.58
C TYR A 397 -18.55 -13.36 11.26
N ILE A 398 -17.70 -12.53 11.87
CA ILE A 398 -16.39 -12.96 12.39
C ILE A 398 -16.52 -13.68 13.74
N LEU A 399 -17.28 -13.10 14.67
CA LEU A 399 -17.47 -13.67 16.00
C LEU A 399 -18.05 -15.11 15.94
N PRO A 400 -19.11 -15.40 15.18
CA PRO A 400 -19.63 -16.76 15.07
C PRO A 400 -18.61 -17.74 14.51
N THR A 401 -17.75 -17.29 13.58
CA THR A 401 -16.64 -18.12 13.09
C THR A 401 -15.66 -18.43 14.21
N ILE A 402 -15.20 -17.42 14.96
CA ILE A 402 -14.28 -17.62 16.09
C ILE A 402 -14.85 -18.64 17.08
N LEU A 403 -16.13 -18.53 17.42
CA LEU A 403 -16.80 -19.39 18.39
C LEU A 403 -17.03 -20.84 17.89
N LYS A 404 -17.07 -21.07 16.57
CA LYS A 404 -17.38 -22.38 15.98
C LYS A 404 -16.16 -23.11 15.43
N SER A 405 -15.07 -22.40 15.15
CA SER A 405 -13.87 -22.96 14.55
C SER A 405 -13.04 -23.81 15.53
N ALA A 406 -12.36 -24.82 15.00
CA ALA A 406 -11.37 -25.59 15.76
C ALA A 406 -10.01 -24.88 15.72
N TRP A 407 -9.48 -24.54 16.89
CA TRP A 407 -8.22 -23.79 17.07
C TRP A 407 -7.09 -24.68 17.58
N ASP A 408 -6.89 -25.82 16.93
CA ASP A 408 -6.03 -26.92 17.42
C ASP A 408 -4.58 -26.51 17.66
N ARG A 409 -4.03 -25.66 16.78
CA ARG A 409 -2.63 -25.22 16.80
C ARG A 409 -2.43 -23.79 17.30
N LEU A 410 -3.51 -23.11 17.67
CA LEU A 410 -3.48 -21.69 18.01
C LEU A 410 -2.62 -21.48 19.26
N GLN A 411 -1.78 -20.45 19.24
CA GLN A 411 -0.89 -20.05 20.35
C GLN A 411 -1.21 -18.62 20.81
N ARG A 412 -1.65 -17.76 19.88
CA ARG A 412 -2.00 -16.36 20.15
C ARG A 412 -3.21 -15.93 19.33
N MET A 413 -4.15 -15.24 19.96
CA MET A 413 -5.27 -14.56 19.33
C MET A 413 -5.33 -13.10 19.75
N GLU A 414 -5.48 -12.19 18.80
CA GLU A 414 -5.67 -10.76 19.03
C GLU A 414 -6.94 -10.27 18.33
N ILE A 415 -7.81 -9.60 19.08
CA ILE A 415 -9.02 -8.93 18.57
C ILE A 415 -8.95 -7.49 19.03
N LEU A 416 -8.60 -6.59 18.10
CA LEU A 416 -8.23 -5.21 18.43
C LEU A 416 -9.16 -4.23 17.74
N GLY A 417 -9.53 -3.17 18.44
CA GLY A 417 -10.35 -2.09 17.90
C GLY A 417 -11.80 -2.48 17.59
N VAL A 418 -12.28 -3.60 18.14
CA VAL A 418 -13.69 -4.01 18.09
C VAL A 418 -14.39 -3.54 19.36
N ALA A 419 -15.45 -2.76 19.21
CA ALA A 419 -16.17 -2.15 20.33
C ALA A 419 -17.52 -2.83 20.57
N GLY A 420 -17.92 -2.98 21.83
CA GLY A 420 -19.27 -3.43 22.17
C GLY A 420 -20.33 -2.37 21.86
N PHE A 421 -19.95 -1.11 22.02
CA PHE A 421 -20.65 0.11 21.62
C PHE A 421 -19.68 1.29 21.77
N SER A 422 -20.09 2.46 21.27
CA SER A 422 -19.27 3.65 21.40
C SER A 422 -20.08 4.88 21.76
N THR A 423 -19.40 5.86 22.34
CA THR A 423 -20.01 7.10 22.84
C THR A 423 -19.18 8.30 22.44
N VAL A 424 -19.81 9.46 22.23
CA VAL A 424 -19.08 10.72 22.07
C VAL A 424 -18.89 11.33 23.46
N SER A 425 -17.64 11.61 23.82
CA SER A 425 -17.31 12.38 25.02
C SER A 425 -17.74 13.85 24.89
N SER A 426 -17.71 14.60 26.00
CA SER A 426 -17.95 16.04 26.00
C SER A 426 -16.95 16.82 25.12
N SER A 427 -15.73 16.30 24.93
CA SER A 427 -14.70 16.87 24.05
C SER A 427 -14.86 16.46 22.57
N ARG A 428 -15.99 15.86 22.19
CA ARG A 428 -16.25 15.32 20.83
C ARG A 428 -15.31 14.19 20.40
N GLN A 429 -14.57 13.61 21.34
CA GLN A 429 -13.77 12.41 21.09
C GLN A 429 -14.66 11.17 21.18
N VAL A 430 -14.50 10.28 20.22
CA VAL A 430 -15.14 8.95 20.22
C VAL A 430 -14.44 8.08 21.27
N ILE A 431 -15.23 7.52 22.19
CA ILE A 431 -14.80 6.54 23.17
C ILE A 431 -15.39 5.19 22.77
N ASN A 432 -14.52 4.22 22.51
CA ASN A 432 -14.91 2.84 22.25
C ASN A 432 -14.95 2.07 23.57
N HIS A 433 -16.08 1.44 23.85
CA HIS A 433 -16.23 0.57 25.01
C HIS A 433 -15.89 -0.87 24.63
N ALA A 434 -15.28 -1.59 25.55
CA ALA A 434 -14.93 -3.00 25.36
C ALA A 434 -16.16 -3.86 25.01
N LEU A 435 -15.92 -5.01 24.38
CA LEU A 435 -16.92 -6.06 24.26
C LEU A 435 -17.43 -6.45 25.65
N ASP A 436 -18.72 -6.78 25.74
CA ASP A 436 -19.32 -7.20 27.00
C ASP A 436 -18.65 -8.47 27.55
N GLU A 437 -18.71 -8.64 28.87
CA GLU A 437 -18.04 -9.74 29.57
C GLU A 437 -18.50 -11.12 29.06
N VAL A 438 -19.75 -11.26 28.64
CA VAL A 438 -20.31 -12.52 28.13
C VAL A 438 -19.67 -12.86 26.77
N THR A 439 -19.56 -11.88 25.88
CA THR A 439 -18.88 -12.06 24.58
C THR A 439 -17.40 -12.40 24.77
N THR A 440 -16.69 -11.66 25.63
CA THR A 440 -15.27 -11.92 25.94
C THR A 440 -15.06 -13.31 26.53
N ALA A 441 -15.90 -13.71 27.50
CA ALA A 441 -15.86 -15.06 28.08
C ALA A 441 -16.17 -16.15 27.06
N SER A 442 -17.09 -15.89 26.12
CA SER A 442 -17.43 -16.83 25.05
C SER A 442 -16.25 -17.04 24.09
N ILE A 443 -15.51 -15.98 23.74
CA ILE A 443 -14.29 -16.09 22.92
C ILE A 443 -13.23 -16.90 23.67
N ALA A 444 -12.99 -16.59 24.95
CA ALA A 444 -12.02 -17.32 25.77
C ALA A 444 -12.38 -18.81 25.92
N ALA A 445 -13.67 -19.14 26.03
CA ALA A 445 -14.15 -20.52 26.11
C ALA A 445 -14.06 -21.28 24.77
N ALA A 446 -14.07 -20.58 23.64
CA ALA A 446 -13.96 -21.18 22.31
C ALA A 446 -12.51 -21.55 21.93
N ILE A 447 -11.52 -21.04 22.65
CA ILE A 447 -10.10 -21.34 22.44
C ILE A 447 -9.53 -22.17 23.59
N ARG A 448 -8.35 -22.75 23.39
CA ARG A 448 -7.70 -23.56 24.43
C ARG A 448 -7.18 -22.65 25.57
N PRO A 449 -7.21 -23.08 26.85
CA PRO A 449 -6.78 -22.24 27.98
C PRO A 449 -5.30 -21.81 27.95
N ASP A 450 -4.45 -22.50 27.19
CA ASP A 450 -3.03 -22.16 26.99
C ASP A 450 -2.79 -21.09 25.93
N VAL A 451 -3.83 -20.63 25.22
CA VAL A 451 -3.72 -19.61 24.17
C VAL A 451 -3.64 -18.22 24.79
N SER A 452 -2.66 -17.43 24.35
CA SER A 452 -2.59 -16.00 24.69
C SER A 452 -3.71 -15.25 23.97
N LEU A 453 -4.67 -14.71 24.71
CA LEU A 453 -5.78 -13.92 24.19
C LEU A 453 -5.64 -12.44 24.58
N ALA A 454 -5.69 -11.55 23.59
CA ALA A 454 -5.82 -10.11 23.79
C ALA A 454 -7.07 -9.60 23.08
N ILE A 455 -7.93 -8.90 23.83
CA ILE A 455 -9.13 -8.25 23.32
C ILE A 455 -9.08 -6.79 23.78
N GLU A 456 -8.99 -5.86 22.83
CA GLU A 456 -8.86 -4.44 23.11
C GLU A 456 -9.88 -3.62 22.30
N PRO A 457 -10.53 -2.60 22.89
CA PRO A 457 -11.50 -1.75 22.19
C PRO A 457 -10.86 -0.77 21.19
N TYR A 458 -9.53 -0.67 21.20
CA TYR A 458 -8.77 0.24 20.34
C TYR A 458 -7.84 -0.54 19.42
N ALA A 459 -7.67 -0.04 18.20
CA ALA A 459 -6.67 -0.52 17.27
C ALA A 459 -5.28 -0.07 17.74
N THR A 460 -4.22 -0.82 17.37
CA THR A 460 -2.85 -0.41 17.73
C THR A 460 -2.35 0.78 16.93
N ARG A 461 -3.04 1.13 15.83
CA ARG A 461 -2.70 2.23 14.94
C ARG A 461 -3.92 2.65 14.13
N PRO A 462 -4.06 3.95 13.78
CA PRO A 462 -4.99 4.37 12.74
C PRO A 462 -4.61 3.71 11.40
N PHE A 463 -5.61 3.42 10.57
CA PHE A 463 -5.33 2.98 9.20
C PHE A 463 -5.10 4.18 8.30
N TRP A 464 -4.14 4.03 7.39
CA TRP A 464 -3.83 5.05 6.41
C TRP A 464 -4.99 5.17 5.42
N LEU A 465 -5.52 6.38 5.25
CA LEU A 465 -6.34 6.74 4.11
C LEU A 465 -5.46 7.47 3.09
N PRO A 466 -5.58 7.14 1.79
CA PRO A 466 -5.08 8.00 0.74
C PRO A 466 -5.66 9.40 0.92
N ARG A 467 -4.78 10.41 0.87
CA ARG A 467 -5.05 11.84 1.11
C ARG A 467 -6.08 12.48 0.15
N SER A 468 -6.79 11.73 -0.68
CA SER A 468 -7.62 12.27 -1.77
C SER A 468 -8.81 13.12 -1.30
N GLU A 469 -9.21 13.08 -0.03
CA GLU A 469 -10.43 13.78 0.42
C GLU A 469 -10.27 14.72 1.63
N VAL A 470 -9.11 14.73 2.30
CA VAL A 470 -8.86 15.75 3.33
C VAL A 470 -8.31 16.98 2.61
N SER A 471 -9.17 17.69 1.88
CA SER A 471 -8.89 19.08 1.61
C SER A 471 -8.70 19.75 2.98
N THR A 472 -7.50 20.24 3.23
CA THR A 472 -7.13 21.00 4.43
C THR A 472 -7.96 22.29 4.60
N THR A 473 -8.88 22.57 3.67
CA THR A 473 -9.76 23.73 3.67
C THR A 473 -10.85 23.73 4.76
N GLY A 474 -10.99 22.67 5.57
CA GLY A 474 -12.09 22.56 6.53
C GLY A 474 -11.76 22.60 8.04
N LEU A 475 -10.48 22.53 8.43
CA LEU A 475 -10.10 22.46 9.85
C LEU A 475 -9.37 23.70 10.39
N ASP A 476 -8.94 24.60 9.51
CA ASP A 476 -8.27 25.87 9.87
C ASP A 476 -9.09 27.10 9.46
N PHE A 477 -10.35 27.24 9.90
CA PHE A 477 -11.07 28.52 9.81
C PHE A 477 -12.09 28.68 10.96
N PHE A 478 -11.57 28.71 12.18
CA PHE A 478 -12.11 29.59 13.23
C PHE A 478 -11.12 30.76 13.38
N GLY A 479 -10.83 31.44 12.27
CA GLY A 479 -10.35 32.81 12.31
C GLY A 479 -11.57 33.68 12.54
N ASP A 480 -11.56 34.44 13.63
CA ASP A 480 -12.58 35.40 13.98
C ASP A 480 -12.92 36.28 12.77
N GLY A 481 -14.21 36.37 12.47
CA GLY A 481 -14.71 37.23 11.41
C GLY A 481 -14.45 38.68 11.75
N GLU A 482 -13.64 39.33 10.94
CA GLU A 482 -13.61 40.79 10.81
C GLU A 482 -13.69 41.12 9.31
N ASP A 483 -14.77 41.84 9.00
CA ASP A 483 -14.95 42.82 7.93
C ASP A 483 -14.99 42.37 6.47
N ASN A 484 -16.22 42.10 6.03
CA ASN A 484 -16.65 42.29 4.64
C ASN A 484 -16.59 43.80 4.34
N GLU A 485 -15.66 44.22 3.49
CA GLU A 485 -15.82 45.45 2.71
C GLU A 485 -16.15 45.05 1.27
N ASP A 486 -17.18 45.72 0.77
CA ASP A 486 -17.77 45.64 -0.55
C ASP A 486 -16.72 45.94 -1.63
N ASP A 487 -16.71 45.16 -2.72
CA ASP A 487 -16.21 45.67 -3.99
C ASP A 487 -17.07 45.13 -5.14
N GLU A 488 -17.48 46.10 -5.94
CA GLU A 488 -18.47 46.08 -7.01
C GLU A 488 -17.94 45.37 -8.27
N ASP A 489 -18.89 44.89 -9.06
CA ASP A 489 -18.95 44.77 -10.51
C ASP A 489 -17.64 44.95 -11.31
N ASP A 490 -17.30 43.96 -12.16
CA ASP A 490 -16.95 44.25 -13.56
C ASP A 490 -16.88 42.99 -14.46
N GLU A 491 -17.69 43.09 -15.52
CA GLU A 491 -17.47 42.75 -16.93
C GLU A 491 -17.34 41.30 -17.44
N ASP A 492 -18.22 41.06 -18.42
CA ASP A 492 -18.35 39.92 -19.32
C ASP A 492 -17.10 39.74 -20.20
N ASP A 493 -16.54 38.53 -20.23
CA ASP A 493 -15.66 38.09 -21.32
C ASP A 493 -16.11 36.73 -21.87
N GLU A 494 -16.66 36.79 -23.08
CA GLU A 494 -16.96 35.64 -23.94
C GLU A 494 -15.64 34.93 -24.32
N GLN A 495 -15.42 33.71 -23.81
CA GLN A 495 -14.40 32.80 -24.33
C GLN A 495 -15.04 31.63 -25.07
N GLU A 496 -14.73 31.55 -26.37
CA GLU A 496 -15.03 30.43 -27.26
C GLU A 496 -14.30 29.16 -26.77
N GLU A 497 -15.05 28.10 -26.46
CA GLU A 497 -14.51 26.77 -26.22
C GLU A 497 -14.02 26.13 -27.54
N PRO A 498 -12.77 25.63 -27.63
CA PRO A 498 -12.34 24.80 -28.74
C PRO A 498 -12.93 23.38 -28.60
N GLY A 499 -13.61 22.92 -29.65
CA GLY A 499 -14.32 21.65 -29.69
C GLY A 499 -13.44 20.41 -29.41
N GLU A 500 -13.79 19.70 -28.34
CA GLU A 500 -13.29 18.35 -28.02
C GLU A 500 -13.99 17.25 -28.86
N GLU A 501 -13.78 17.20 -30.18
CA GLU A 501 -14.35 16.11 -31.01
C GLU A 501 -13.41 14.91 -31.21
N SER A 502 -12.19 14.93 -30.64
CA SER A 502 -11.19 13.88 -30.94
C SER A 502 -11.26 12.63 -30.06
N SER A 503 -11.96 12.62 -28.91
CA SER A 503 -11.77 11.55 -27.90
C SER A 503 -12.79 10.41 -27.92
N THR A 504 -13.96 10.64 -28.53
CA THR A 504 -15.07 9.67 -28.67
C THR A 504 -14.81 8.63 -29.76
N PHE A 505 -14.02 8.98 -30.78
CA PHE A 505 -13.72 8.11 -31.91
C PHE A 505 -12.87 6.89 -31.49
N ASP A 506 -11.86 7.09 -30.64
CA ASP A 506 -10.97 6.03 -30.15
C ASP A 506 -11.69 4.96 -29.31
N LEU A 507 -12.69 5.39 -28.51
CA LEU A 507 -13.47 4.49 -27.67
C LEU A 507 -14.39 3.58 -28.52
N MET A 508 -14.99 4.16 -29.56
CA MET A 508 -15.85 3.42 -30.49
C MET A 508 -15.06 2.43 -31.34
N GLU A 509 -13.84 2.78 -31.78
CA GLU A 509 -12.99 1.88 -32.55
C GLU A 509 -12.57 0.65 -31.71
N TRP A 510 -12.20 0.86 -30.44
CA TRP A 510 -11.84 -0.24 -29.54
C TRP A 510 -13.01 -1.19 -29.28
N LEU A 511 -14.22 -0.66 -29.02
CA LEU A 511 -15.43 -1.45 -28.81
C LEU A 511 -15.81 -2.27 -30.06
N CYS A 512 -15.68 -1.69 -31.25
CA CYS A 512 -15.91 -2.37 -32.52
C CYS A 512 -14.94 -3.52 -32.77
N ARG A 513 -13.64 -3.35 -32.46
CA ARG A 513 -12.63 -4.42 -32.63
C ARG A 513 -12.91 -5.63 -31.72
N LYS A 514 -13.32 -5.41 -30.46
CA LYS A 514 -13.69 -6.50 -29.52
C LYS A 514 -15.00 -7.20 -29.90
N SER A 515 -15.97 -6.47 -30.46
CA SER A 515 -17.23 -7.07 -30.95
C SER A 515 -16.97 -8.03 -32.12
N LEU A 516 -16.07 -7.65 -33.03
CA LEU A 516 -15.74 -8.47 -34.21
C LEU A 516 -14.94 -9.73 -33.84
N SER A 517 -14.07 -9.67 -32.82
CA SER A 517 -13.33 -10.86 -32.35
C SER A 517 -14.20 -11.89 -31.63
N ARG A 518 -15.33 -11.50 -31.04
CA ARG A 518 -16.25 -12.42 -30.34
C ARG A 518 -17.24 -13.14 -31.24
N THR A 519 -17.42 -12.68 -32.48
CA THR A 519 -18.25 -13.34 -33.50
C THR A 519 -17.46 -14.31 -34.40
N ALA A 520 -16.15 -14.42 -34.19
CA ALA A 520 -15.25 -15.26 -34.99
C ALA A 520 -14.76 -16.53 -34.25
N GLU A 521 -15.23 -16.76 -33.02
CA GLU A 521 -15.18 -18.03 -32.28
C GLU A 521 -16.59 -18.60 -32.15
#